data_AF-A0A3D5FBN8-F1
#
_entry.id   AF-A0A3D5FBN8-F1
#
_cell.length_a   1.000
_cell.length_b   1.000
_cell.length_c   1.000
_cell.angle_alpha   90.00
_cell.angle_beta   90.00
_cell.angle_gamma   90.00
#
_symmetry.space_group_name_H-M   'P 1'
#
loop_
_entity.id
_entity.type
_entity.pdbx_description
1 polymer ?
#
loop_
_entity_poly.entity_id
_entity_poly.type
_entity_poly.pdbx_seq_one_letter_code
_entity_poly.pdbx_strand_id
1 'polypeptide(L)'
;LIAIGEVIRAVDESVDATRCQGQGDCQAGERCLTHSLWQDLSDRISHFLDGISLGELMAKGDVQEVAGRQDKQKMPVDGKIQVSIQL
;
A
#
# COMPACT_ATOMS: atom_id res chain seq x y z
N LEU A 1 11.60 -6.70 -12.35
CA LEU A 1 11.69 -6.04 -11.03
C LEU A 1 10.30 -5.54 -10.72
N ILE A 2 9.76 -5.85 -9.54
CA ILE A 2 8.43 -5.38 -9.11
C ILE A 2 8.68 -4.21 -8.18
N ALA A 3 8.15 -3.03 -8.51
CA ALA A 3 8.24 -1.87 -7.63
C ALA A 3 7.17 -1.93 -6.54
N ILE A 4 7.45 -1.35 -5.38
CA ILE A 4 6.46 -1.26 -4.30
C ILE A 4 5.25 -0.42 -4.73
N GLY A 5 5.46 0.63 -5.52
CA GLY A 5 4.36 1.42 -6.09
C GLY A 5 3.43 0.61 -7.00
N GLU A 6 3.92 -0.44 -7.69
CA GLU A 6 3.04 -1.35 -8.47
C GLU A 6 2.19 -2.23 -7.55
N VAL A 7 2.77 -2.71 -6.44
CA VAL A 7 2.06 -3.54 -5.45
C VAL A 7 0.94 -2.73 -4.79
N ILE A 8 1.20 -1.47 -4.40
CA ILE A 8 0.20 -0.60 -3.76
C ILE A 8 -0.95 -0.29 -4.74
N ARG A 9 -0.62 0.07 -5.99
CA ARG A 9 -1.63 0.33 -7.04
C ARG A 9 -2.50 -0.88 -7.33
N ALA A 10 -1.98 -2.10 -7.22
CA ALA A 10 -2.74 -3.33 -7.42
C ALA A 10 -3.82 -3.57 -6.35
N VAL A 11 -3.73 -2.91 -5.18
CA VAL A 11 -4.69 -3.03 -4.07
C VAL A 11 -5.70 -1.86 -4.07
N ASP A 12 -5.80 -1.11 -5.17
CA ASP A 12 -6.72 0.03 -5.36
C ASP A 12 -6.44 1.23 -4.42
N GLU A 13 -5.27 1.27 -3.78
CA GLU A 13 -4.81 2.43 -3.03
C GLU A 13 -4.11 3.42 -3.96
N SER A 14 -4.80 4.50 -4.33
CA SER A 14 -4.17 5.63 -5.02
C SER A 14 -3.28 6.42 -4.07
N VAL A 15 -2.11 6.82 -4.56
CA VAL A 15 -1.17 7.74 -3.88
C VAL A 15 -1.57 9.21 -4.10
N ASP A 16 -2.67 9.44 -4.81
CA ASP A 16 -3.22 10.76 -5.03
C ASP A 16 -3.80 11.35 -3.74
N ALA A 17 -3.16 12.42 -3.26
CA ALA A 17 -3.51 13.17 -2.06
C ALA A 17 -4.49 14.31 -2.37
N THR A 18 -4.76 14.57 -3.65
CA THR A 18 -5.74 15.57 -4.08
C THR A 18 -7.16 15.02 -3.88
N ARG A 19 -8.10 15.92 -3.54
CA ARG A 19 -9.53 15.56 -3.45
C ARG A 19 -10.21 15.36 -4.80
N CYS A 20 -9.58 15.81 -5.88
CA CYS A 20 -10.10 15.80 -7.24
C CYS A 20 -9.45 14.73 -8.11
N GLN A 21 -8.67 13.82 -7.52
CA GLN A 21 -7.98 12.76 -8.26
C GLN A 21 -7.13 13.32 -9.43
N GLY A 22 -6.46 14.44 -9.19
CA GLY A 22 -5.62 15.14 -10.18
C GLY A 22 -6.40 15.91 -11.25
N GLN A 23 -7.73 15.84 -11.30
CA GLN A 23 -8.54 16.43 -12.38
C GLN A 23 -8.63 17.96 -12.32
N GLY A 24 -8.36 18.55 -11.16
CA GLY A 24 -8.34 20.01 -11.02
C GLY A 24 -9.72 20.66 -11.00
N ASP A 25 -10.79 19.91 -10.74
CA ASP A 25 -12.18 20.34 -10.63
C ASP A 25 -12.64 20.48 -9.16
N CYS A 26 -11.68 20.55 -8.24
CA CYS A 26 -11.86 20.34 -6.80
C CYS A 26 -12.73 21.40 -6.09
N GLN A 27 -12.96 22.56 -6.70
CA GLN A 27 -13.84 23.62 -6.18
C GLN A 27 -14.87 24.05 -7.23
N ALA A 28 -16.04 23.42 -7.23
CA ALA A 28 -17.14 23.76 -8.15
C ALA A 28 -16.74 23.71 -9.64
N GLY A 29 -15.85 22.79 -10.01
CA GLY A 29 -15.33 22.66 -11.38
C GLY A 29 -14.02 23.43 -11.62
N GLU A 30 -13.56 24.20 -10.64
CA GLU A 30 -12.32 24.98 -10.72
C GLU A 30 -11.20 24.40 -9.85
N ARG A 31 -9.95 24.72 -10.22
CA ARG A 31 -8.75 24.25 -9.54
C ARG A 31 -8.68 24.83 -8.12
N CYS A 32 -8.50 23.98 -7.10
CA CYS A 32 -8.32 24.47 -5.74
C CYS A 32 -6.99 25.25 -5.58
N LEU A 33 -6.96 26.21 -4.64
CA LEU A 33 -5.77 27.04 -4.40
C LEU A 33 -4.50 26.22 -4.16
N THR A 34 -4.63 25.08 -3.51
CA THR A 34 -3.51 24.21 -3.12
C THR A 34 -3.32 23.04 -4.07
N HIS A 35 -3.98 23.01 -5.23
CA HIS A 35 -3.92 21.87 -6.14
C HIS A 35 -2.48 21.49 -6.51
N SER A 36 -1.67 22.46 -6.96
CA SER A 36 -0.29 22.19 -7.36
C SER A 36 0.54 21.59 -6.22
N LEU A 37 0.32 22.06 -4.98
CA LEU A 37 1.01 21.54 -3.81
C LEU A 37 0.69 20.05 -3.56
N TRP A 38 -0.59 19.69 -3.65
CA TRP A 38 -1.03 18.30 -3.46
C TRP A 38 -0.61 17.39 -4.61
N GLN A 39 -0.65 17.90 -5.83
CA GLN A 39 -0.16 17.18 -7.01
C GLN A 39 1.34 16.90 -6.90
N ASP A 40 2.15 17.91 -6.60
CA ASP A 40 3.59 17.76 -6.41
C ASP A 40 3.92 16.78 -5.27
N LEU A 41 3.11 16.76 -4.20
CA LEU A 41 3.27 15.81 -3.10
C LEU A 41 3.00 14.37 -3.58
N SER A 42 1.89 14.15 -4.29
CA SER A 42 1.54 12.84 -4.84
C SER A 42 2.61 12.31 -5.80
N ASP A 43 3.16 13.17 -6.65
CA ASP A 43 4.24 12.80 -7.57
C ASP A 43 5.50 12.38 -6.82
N ARG A 44 5.85 13.08 -5.73
CA ARG A 44 7.01 12.74 -4.89
C ARG A 44 6.83 11.42 -4.16
N ILE A 45 5.65 11.16 -3.59
CA ILE A 45 5.38 9.89 -2.92
C ILE A 45 5.41 8.75 -3.95
N SER A 46 4.80 8.95 -5.12
CA SER A 46 4.80 7.95 -6.20
C SER A 46 6.21 7.63 -6.67
N HIS A 47 7.05 8.66 -6.90
CA HIS A 47 8.46 8.46 -7.24
C HIS A 47 9.24 7.70 -6.17
N PHE A 48 8.99 8.00 -4.90
CA PHE A 48 9.64 7.30 -3.79
C PHE A 48 9.27 5.81 -3.78
N LEU A 49 7.99 5.48 -3.94
CA LEU A 49 7.49 4.10 -3.93
C LEU A 49 7.93 3.31 -5.17
N ASP A 50 7.97 3.95 -6.34
CA ASP A 50 8.45 3.35 -7.58
C ASP A 50 9.98 3.16 -7.58
N GLY A 51 10.70 3.91 -6.76
CA GLY A 51 12.14 3.77 -6.55
C GLY A 51 12.56 2.58 -5.69
N ILE A 52 11.62 1.88 -5.05
CA ILE A 52 11.89 0.73 -4.18
C ILE A 52 11.39 -0.53 -4.85
N SER A 53 12.26 -1.53 -5.00
CA SER A 53 11.82 -2.85 -5.48
C SER A 53 11.37 -3.76 -4.33
N LEU A 54 10.43 -4.67 -4.61
CA LEU A 54 10.01 -5.70 -3.66
C LEU A 54 11.19 -6.56 -3.19
N GLY A 55 12.10 -6.91 -4.11
CA GLY A 55 13.30 -7.69 -3.77
C GLY A 55 14.23 -6.94 -2.83
N GLU A 56 14.45 -5.65 -3.07
CA GLU A 56 15.25 -4.79 -2.19
C GLU A 56 14.61 -4.65 -0.81
N LEU A 57 13.29 -4.47 -0.74
CA LEU A 57 12.57 -4.41 0.54
C LEU A 57 12.74 -5.71 1.34
N MET A 58 12.60 -6.87 0.68
CA MET A 58 12.75 -8.19 1.31
C MET A 58 14.20 -8.51 1.74
N ALA A 59 15.18 -7.83 1.16
CA ALA A 59 16.59 -7.99 1.53
C ALA A 59 16.98 -7.20 2.79
N LYS A 60 16.15 -6.27 3.28
CA LYS A 60 16.47 -5.46 4.46
C LYS A 60 16.45 -6.30 5.75
N GLY A 61 17.47 -6.12 6.58
CA GLY A 61 17.66 -6.92 7.80
C GLY A 61 16.55 -6.75 8.84
N ASP A 62 16.03 -5.53 8.99
CA ASP A 62 14.88 -5.23 9.87
C ASP A 62 13.60 -5.93 9.40
N VAL A 63 13.36 -5.96 8.09
CA VAL A 63 12.24 -6.69 7.49
C VAL A 63 12.38 -8.20 7.73
N GLN A 64 13.58 -8.76 7.55
CA GLN A 64 13.85 -10.17 7.82
C GLN A 64 13.70 -10.54 9.30
N GLU A 65 14.12 -9.67 10.22
CA GLU A 65 13.96 -9.85 11.66
C GLU A 65 12.47 -9.93 12.04
N VAL A 66 11.67 -8.97 11.55
CA VAL A 66 10.23 -8.94 11.81
C VAL A 66 9.54 -10.17 11.21
N ALA A 67 9.87 -10.55 9.97
CA ALA A 67 9.33 -11.74 9.32
C ALA A 67 9.64 -13.02 10.13
N GLY A 68 10.89 -13.19 10.56
CA GLY A 68 11.31 -14.32 11.38
C GLY A 68 10.60 -14.39 12.73
N ARG A 69 10.31 -13.24 13.36
CA ARG A 69 9.48 -13.18 14.58
C ARG A 69 8.04 -13.62 14.32
N GLN A 70 7.43 -13.15 13.24
CA GLN A 70 6.04 -13.48 12.88
C GLN A 70 5.87 -14.96 12.51
N ASP A 71 6.82 -15.55 11.79
CA ASP A 71 6.77 -16.97 11.45
C ASP A 71 6.87 -17.87 12.68
N LYS A 72 7.66 -17.48 13.70
CA LYS A 72 7.72 -18.17 15.00
C LYS A 72 6.42 -18.04 15.80
N GLN A 73 5.63 -16.98 15.57
CA GLN A 73 4.37 -16.72 16.27
C GLN A 73 3.15 -17.35 15.58
N LYS A 74 3.28 -17.88 14.35
CA LYS A 74 2.25 -18.73 13.76
C LYS A 74 2.14 -20.02 14.58
N MET A 75 1.23 -20.02 15.57
CA MET A 75 0.70 -21.27 16.13
C MET A 75 0.18 -22.13 14.96
N PRO A 76 0.39 -23.46 14.97
CA PRO A 76 -0.28 -24.33 14.02
C PRO A 76 -1.78 -24.17 14.27
N VAL A 77 -2.49 -23.50 13.36
CA VAL A 77 -3.95 -23.56 13.31
C VAL A 77 -4.27 -24.98 12.84
N ASP A 78 -4.37 -25.90 13.80
CA ASP A 78 -4.80 -27.27 13.57
C ASP A 78 -6.19 -27.23 12.90
N GLY A 79 -6.25 -27.68 11.66
CA GLY A 79 -7.41 -27.65 10.78
C GLY A 79 -8.52 -28.59 11.23
N LYS A 80 -9.14 -28.34 12.39
CA LYS A 80 -10.35 -29.03 12.83
C LYS A 80 -11.48 -28.03 13.02
N ILE A 81 -12.08 -27.63 11.90
CA ILE A 81 -13.44 -27.08 11.93
C ILE A 81 -14.37 -28.28 12.19
N GLN A 82 -14.80 -28.46 13.44
CA GLN A 82 -15.90 -29.39 13.76
C GLN A 82 -17.23 -28.68 13.45
N VAL A 83 -17.85 -29.05 12.34
CA VAL A 83 -19.24 -28.66 12.06
C VAL A 83 -20.15 -29.66 12.78
N SER A 84 -20.60 -29.30 13.97
CA SER A 84 -21.68 -30.01 14.65
C SER A 84 -23.02 -29.54 14.09
N ILE A 85 -23.56 -30.25 13.11
CA ILE A 85 -24.99 -30.16 12.80
C ILE A 85 -25.71 -31.11 13.75
N GLN A 86 -26.47 -30.53 14.67
CA GLN A 86 -27.44 -31.27 15.48
C GLN A 86 -28.75 -31.31 14.70
N LEU A 87 -29.17 -32.52 14.31
CA LEU A 87 -30.56 -32.81 13.92
C LEU A 87 -31.45 -32.90 15.17
#